data_AF-A0A3N9MU57-F1
#
_entry.id   AF-A0A3N9MU57-F1
#
_cell.length_a   1.000
_cell.length_b   1.000
_cell.length_c   1.000
_cell.angle_alpha   90.00
_cell.angle_beta   90.00
_cell.angle_gamma   90.00
#
_symmetry.space_group_name_H-M   'P 1'
#
loop_
_entity.id
_entity.type
_entity.pdbx_description
1 polymer ?
#
loop_
_entity_poly.entity_id
_entity_poly.type
_entity_poly.pdbx_seq_one_letter_code
_entity_poly.pdbx_strand_id
1 'polypeptide(L)'
;MKKQVFIGFIFLAIIILFSCGKEKEEKSVEDLFYPLDESIVKVDVPQVSWEESIAVVPPDDQQDHIQDDPFSILFHAELVSRLSETAEFKIVTPPTEEWIDQENLKVDYILKNKRERDRWMLQLVSTQNDSVLWADYHRTDAESILTVTEQVSANITTLLKGDYDRIYPLEETAATPQITELYLEAKSHLLRGTREEIDLAVEKFKTILRIDTTYTPAYLGLAESYLKITNDLSDPNPVWLRLAQDASLKAVQLDPNLGEGYLRLGQVYLARGDFLHAEQAFRQTVKINANAEEAWIGLGQIYSHFGLYQPCLEVYDRALSLNPADASVLLSRALIHIGFTQYREAEEDIQRLLRIHPEDLFYHSFLGLVLYYQNHFTGALNALRTGVQSDAYRSFSHAVLGMVYAKQGLLDDALAEVELEVKPYVGHDGSLATAVAAVYTLIRQNGQAVQWLEKAVDWGYREYPWLANDPNFIDLHQDERFVTLLTRIKAVWEENMRLYSPEGYTYQNEN
;
A
#
# COMPACT_ATOMS: atom_id res chain seq x y z
N MET A 1 -9.82 17.75 10.29
CA MET A 1 -8.96 18.00 9.12
C MET A 1 -7.61 17.28 9.29
N LYS A 2 -7.64 15.95 9.38
CA LYS A 2 -6.50 15.01 9.27
C LYS A 2 -7.16 13.67 8.92
N LYS A 3 -6.52 12.85 8.07
CA LYS A 3 -7.07 11.71 7.29
C LYS A 3 -7.70 12.08 5.93
N GLN A 4 -6.87 12.57 5.01
CA GLN A 4 -7.12 12.51 3.56
C GLN A 4 -5.78 12.27 2.85
N VAL A 5 -5.16 11.14 3.13
CA VAL A 5 -4.02 10.63 2.36
C VAL A 5 -4.14 9.12 2.49
N PHE A 6 -4.71 8.41 1.51
CA PHE A 6 -4.28 7.02 1.28
C PHE A 6 -4.71 6.38 -0.04
N ILE A 7 -5.56 6.97 -0.87
CA ILE A 7 -5.97 6.28 -2.11
C ILE A 7 -5.88 7.26 -3.28
N GLY A 8 -4.62 7.54 -3.64
CA GLY A 8 -4.25 8.39 -4.77
C GLY A 8 -3.37 7.68 -5.80
N PHE A 9 -3.03 6.39 -5.63
CA PHE A 9 -2.14 5.71 -6.58
C PHE A 9 -2.79 5.49 -7.96
N ILE A 10 -4.11 5.34 -8.02
CA ILE A 10 -4.85 5.26 -9.30
C ILE A 10 -5.05 6.66 -9.91
N PHE A 11 -5.06 7.74 -9.11
CA PHE A 11 -5.22 9.11 -9.58
C PHE A 11 -3.89 9.80 -9.99
N LEU A 12 -2.76 9.41 -9.41
CA LEU A 12 -1.45 10.05 -9.65
C LEU A 12 -0.96 9.85 -11.10
N ALA A 13 -1.19 8.67 -11.68
CA ALA A 13 -0.84 8.40 -13.08
C ALA A 13 -1.67 9.23 -14.09
N ILE A 14 -2.89 9.64 -13.71
CA ILE A 14 -3.82 10.36 -14.60
C ILE A 14 -3.56 11.87 -14.57
N ILE A 15 -3.17 12.45 -13.43
CA ILE A 15 -2.88 13.89 -13.32
C ILE A 15 -1.61 14.29 -14.10
N ILE A 16 -0.60 13.42 -14.16
CA ILE A 16 0.64 13.68 -14.91
C ILE A 16 0.40 13.62 -16.44
N LEU A 17 -0.56 12.82 -16.92
CA LEU A 17 -0.83 12.68 -18.36
C LEU A 17 -1.74 13.78 -18.96
N PHE A 18 -2.53 14.50 -18.16
CA PHE A 18 -3.60 15.38 -18.71
C PHE A 18 -3.44 16.90 -18.52
N SER A 19 -2.31 17.40 -18.00
CA SER A 19 -2.00 18.85 -18.06
C SER A 19 -1.31 19.31 -19.36
N CYS A 20 -1.09 18.42 -20.34
CA CYS A 20 -0.47 18.79 -21.61
C CYS A 20 -1.50 19.40 -22.58
N GLY A 21 -1.88 20.65 -22.30
CA GLY A 21 -2.85 21.41 -23.07
C GLY A 21 -2.49 22.90 -23.14
N LYS A 22 -1.23 23.23 -23.44
CA LYS A 22 -0.81 24.44 -24.19
C LYS A 22 0.71 24.46 -24.40
N GLU A 23 1.11 24.53 -25.66
CA GLU A 23 2.47 24.71 -26.14
C GLU A 23 3.18 25.92 -25.48
N LYS A 24 4.20 25.62 -24.68
CA LYS A 24 5.45 26.38 -24.58
C LYS A 24 6.57 25.36 -24.39
N GLU A 25 7.74 25.64 -24.97
CA GLU A 25 8.96 24.82 -24.90
C GLU A 25 9.43 24.62 -23.43
N GLU A 26 8.73 23.76 -22.70
CA GLU A 26 9.21 23.12 -21.49
C GLU A 26 9.80 21.78 -21.91
N LYS A 27 11.04 21.50 -21.49
CA LYS A 27 11.63 20.17 -21.60
C LYS A 27 10.59 19.15 -21.16
N SER A 28 10.36 18.10 -21.94
CA SER A 28 9.34 17.11 -21.60
C SER A 28 9.66 16.56 -20.21
N VAL A 29 8.65 16.15 -19.44
CA VAL A 29 8.86 15.52 -18.13
C VAL A 29 9.82 14.33 -18.25
N GLU A 30 9.87 13.69 -19.42
CA GLU A 30 10.81 12.61 -19.76
C GLU A 30 12.27 13.06 -19.81
N ASP A 31 12.57 14.29 -20.26
CA ASP A 31 13.93 14.85 -20.30
C ASP A 31 14.53 15.09 -18.91
N LEU A 32 13.73 15.03 -17.85
CA LEU A 32 14.17 15.23 -16.46
C LEU A 32 14.79 13.96 -15.86
N PHE A 33 14.54 12.79 -16.43
CA PHE A 33 14.93 11.52 -15.84
C PHE A 33 16.08 10.86 -16.60
N TYR A 34 16.87 10.03 -15.92
CA TYR A 34 17.88 9.23 -16.61
C TYR A 34 17.22 8.26 -17.60
N PRO A 35 17.85 8.03 -18.77
CA PRO A 35 17.38 7.03 -19.72
C PRO A 35 17.34 5.66 -19.05
N LEU A 36 16.27 4.93 -19.36
CA LEU A 36 15.96 3.63 -18.79
C LEU A 36 17.04 2.61 -19.18
N ASP A 37 17.49 1.81 -18.21
CA ASP A 37 18.44 0.73 -18.48
C ASP A 37 17.70 -0.44 -19.10
N GLU A 38 17.78 -0.61 -20.42
CA GLU A 38 17.14 -1.71 -21.15
C GLU A 38 17.71 -3.10 -20.79
N SER A 39 18.73 -3.19 -19.93
CA SER A 39 19.36 -4.46 -19.53
C SER A 39 18.71 -5.12 -18.31
N ILE A 40 17.52 -4.67 -17.87
CA ILE A 40 16.87 -5.17 -16.65
C ILE A 40 16.85 -6.70 -16.63
N VAL A 41 17.60 -7.25 -15.69
CA VAL A 41 17.60 -8.69 -15.43
C VAL A 41 16.26 -9.01 -14.80
N LYS A 42 15.44 -9.81 -15.50
CA LYS A 42 14.19 -10.32 -14.96
C LYS A 42 14.47 -11.07 -13.65
N VAL A 43 13.98 -10.55 -12.53
CA VAL A 43 14.10 -11.18 -11.20
C VAL A 43 12.81 -11.92 -10.90
N ASP A 44 12.86 -13.24 -10.76
CA ASP A 44 11.69 -14.00 -10.32
C ASP A 44 11.30 -13.61 -8.89
N VAL A 45 9.99 -13.62 -8.59
CA VAL A 45 9.53 -13.43 -7.21
C VAL A 45 10.07 -14.61 -6.42
N PRO A 46 10.91 -14.38 -5.39
CA PRO A 46 11.47 -15.47 -4.61
C PRO A 46 10.34 -16.22 -3.91
N GLN A 47 10.44 -17.56 -3.91
CA GLN A 47 9.65 -18.37 -2.99
C GLN A 47 10.24 -18.19 -1.59
N VAL A 48 9.65 -17.29 -0.81
CA VAL A 48 10.09 -17.00 0.55
C VAL A 48 9.42 -17.94 1.54
N SER A 49 10.23 -18.68 2.27
CA SER A 49 9.85 -19.41 3.47
C SER A 49 10.67 -18.90 4.66
N TRP A 50 9.98 -18.37 5.66
CA TRP A 50 10.59 -18.01 6.94
C TRP A 50 10.65 -19.24 7.86
N GLU A 51 11.70 -19.32 8.67
CA GLU A 51 11.88 -20.42 9.64
C GLU A 51 10.97 -20.23 10.84
N GLU A 52 10.93 -19.00 11.37
CA GLU A 52 10.13 -18.61 12.52
C GLU A 52 9.52 -17.22 12.30
N SER A 53 8.59 -16.84 13.16
CA SER A 53 7.87 -15.56 13.08
C SER A 53 7.79 -14.84 14.42
N ILE A 54 8.04 -13.53 14.37
CA ILE A 54 8.08 -12.65 15.55
C ILE A 54 7.04 -11.54 15.33
N ALA A 55 6.01 -11.50 16.16
CA ALA A 55 5.12 -10.35 16.26
C ALA A 55 5.77 -9.27 17.11
N VAL A 56 6.06 -8.11 16.52
CA VAL A 56 6.57 -6.95 17.24
C VAL A 56 5.39 -6.04 17.56
N VAL A 57 5.00 -5.98 18.83
CA VAL A 57 3.83 -5.22 19.27
C VAL A 57 4.23 -3.77 19.55
N PRO A 58 3.45 -2.77 19.10
CA PRO A 58 3.70 -1.37 19.46
C PRO A 58 3.58 -1.15 20.96
N PRO A 59 4.15 -0.05 21.50
CA PRO A 59 4.15 0.18 22.94
C PRO A 59 2.73 0.25 23.52
N ASP A 60 2.46 -0.61 24.50
CA ASP A 60 1.20 -0.67 25.24
C ASP A 60 1.20 0.36 26.37
N ASP A 61 0.48 1.47 26.20
CA ASP A 61 0.04 2.28 27.32
C ASP A 61 -1.30 2.99 27.04
N GLN A 62 -2.37 2.46 27.62
CA GLN A 62 -3.72 3.03 27.59
C GLN A 62 -3.88 4.28 28.48
N GLN A 63 -2.92 4.62 29.35
CA GLN A 63 -3.09 5.74 30.30
C GLN A 63 -2.59 7.09 29.78
N ASP A 64 -1.60 7.12 28.88
CA ASP A 64 -0.84 8.33 28.56
C ASP A 64 -0.83 8.74 27.06
N HIS A 65 -1.64 8.11 26.19
CA HIS A 65 -1.61 8.36 24.73
C HIS A 65 -0.19 8.20 24.13
N ILE A 66 0.62 7.30 24.67
CA ILE A 66 2.04 7.10 24.27
C ILE A 66 2.15 6.54 22.84
N GLN A 67 1.10 5.94 22.30
CA GLN A 67 1.06 5.48 20.90
C GLN A 67 1.23 6.63 19.89
N ASP A 68 0.91 7.87 20.29
CA ASP A 68 1.10 9.07 19.46
C ASP A 68 2.41 9.81 19.77
N ASP A 69 3.21 9.33 20.73
CA ASP A 69 4.50 9.94 21.06
C ASP A 69 5.52 9.69 19.93
N PRO A 70 6.04 10.75 19.27
CA PRO A 70 6.95 10.58 18.12
C PRO A 70 8.19 9.76 18.43
N PHE A 71 8.67 9.78 19.68
CA PHE A 71 9.84 9.00 20.09
C PHE A 71 9.51 7.51 20.22
N SER A 72 8.36 7.16 20.81
CA SER A 72 7.87 5.78 20.89
C SER A 72 7.59 5.17 19.52
N ILE A 73 6.97 5.95 18.62
CA ILE A 73 6.73 5.53 17.23
C ILE A 73 8.06 5.29 16.53
N LEU A 74 9.03 6.20 16.66
CA LEU A 74 10.35 6.06 16.04
C LEU A 74 11.10 4.85 16.58
N PHE A 75 11.07 4.61 17.89
CA PHE A 75 11.71 3.45 18.50
C PHE A 75 11.11 2.14 17.97
N HIS A 76 9.79 2.04 17.93
CA HIS A 76 9.11 0.86 17.40
C HIS A 76 9.42 0.64 15.91
N ALA A 77 9.35 1.70 15.09
CA ALA A 77 9.67 1.63 13.67
C ALA A 77 11.11 1.16 13.41
N GLU A 78 12.07 1.68 14.18
CA GLU A 78 13.47 1.28 14.03
C GLU A 78 13.71 -0.15 14.54
N LEU A 79 13.05 -0.56 15.62
CA LEU A 79 13.12 -1.94 16.10
C LEU A 79 12.60 -2.94 15.05
N VAL A 80 11.45 -2.64 14.43
CA VAL A 80 10.90 -3.44 13.33
C VAL A 80 11.86 -3.46 12.13
N SER A 81 12.42 -2.31 11.76
CA SER A 81 13.40 -2.21 10.66
C SER A 81 14.59 -3.14 10.89
N ARG A 82 15.20 -3.08 12.09
CA ARG A 82 16.39 -3.88 12.43
C ARG A 82 16.13 -5.37 12.50
N LEU A 83 14.95 -5.78 12.96
CA LEU A 83 14.58 -7.20 12.98
C LEU A 83 14.27 -7.69 11.56
N SER A 84 13.71 -6.84 10.71
CA SER A 84 13.32 -7.19 9.34
C SER A 84 14.51 -7.48 8.43
N GLU A 85 15.68 -6.94 8.74
CA GLU A 85 16.96 -7.24 8.07
C GLU A 85 17.38 -8.71 8.22
N THR A 86 16.83 -9.45 9.19
CA THR A 86 17.13 -10.87 9.40
C THR A 86 16.20 -11.74 8.55
N ALA A 87 16.70 -12.20 7.40
CA ALA A 87 15.91 -12.90 6.38
C ALA A 87 15.23 -14.20 6.85
N GLU A 88 15.73 -14.85 7.91
CA GLU A 88 15.16 -16.10 8.42
C GLU A 88 13.87 -15.90 9.21
N PHE A 89 13.64 -14.71 9.78
CA PHE A 89 12.46 -14.42 10.59
C PHE A 89 11.41 -13.65 9.79
N LYS A 90 10.15 -14.08 9.91
CA LYS A 90 9.01 -13.27 9.48
C LYS A 90 8.70 -12.26 10.57
N ILE A 91 8.85 -10.98 10.28
CA ILE A 91 8.48 -9.91 11.21
C ILE A 91 7.05 -9.49 10.94
N VAL A 92 6.20 -9.60 11.98
CA VAL A 92 4.78 -9.27 11.91
C VAL A 92 4.51 -8.04 12.78
N THR A 93 3.78 -7.05 12.27
CA THR A 93 3.46 -5.80 12.96
C THR A 93 1.95 -5.70 13.24
N PRO A 94 1.43 -6.43 14.25
CA PRO A 94 0.02 -6.31 14.62
C PRO A 94 -0.25 -4.97 15.34
N PRO A 95 -1.48 -4.43 15.26
CA PRO A 95 -1.85 -3.20 15.97
C PRO A 95 -1.74 -3.29 17.50
N THR A 96 -2.10 -4.44 18.08
CA THR A 96 -1.99 -4.71 19.51
C THR A 96 -1.71 -6.19 19.76
N GLU A 97 -1.39 -6.55 21.00
CA GLU A 97 -1.26 -7.96 21.39
C GLU A 97 -2.60 -8.69 21.29
N GLU A 98 -3.72 -8.09 21.72
CA GLU A 98 -5.05 -8.71 21.63
C GLU A 98 -5.45 -9.00 20.18
N TRP A 99 -4.93 -8.22 19.23
CA TRP A 99 -5.19 -8.40 17.81
C TRP A 99 -4.63 -9.75 17.31
N ILE A 100 -3.51 -10.22 17.88
CA ILE A 100 -2.91 -11.51 17.56
C ILE A 100 -3.91 -12.64 17.84
N ASP A 101 -4.55 -12.61 19.01
CA ASP A 101 -5.55 -13.61 19.42
C ASP A 101 -6.85 -13.48 18.62
N GLN A 102 -7.36 -12.24 18.46
CA GLN A 102 -8.62 -11.97 17.76
C GLN A 102 -8.60 -12.46 16.31
N GLU A 103 -7.47 -12.29 15.65
CA GLU A 103 -7.28 -12.65 14.24
C GLU A 103 -6.56 -14.00 14.08
N ASN A 104 -6.35 -14.71 15.21
CA ASN A 104 -5.72 -16.03 15.27
C ASN A 104 -4.40 -16.08 14.48
N LEU A 105 -3.57 -15.05 14.67
CA LEU A 105 -2.27 -14.95 14.03
C LEU A 105 -1.35 -16.05 14.57
N LYS A 106 -0.91 -16.92 13.68
CA LYS A 106 0.06 -17.97 13.99
C LYS A 106 1.46 -17.38 13.95
N VAL A 107 1.88 -16.82 15.08
CA VAL A 107 3.26 -16.34 15.30
C VAL A 107 3.97 -17.21 16.34
N ASP A 108 5.28 -17.40 16.19
CA ASP A 108 6.07 -18.25 17.10
C ASP A 108 6.48 -17.50 18.37
N TYR A 109 6.73 -16.19 18.22
CA TYR A 109 7.14 -15.30 19.30
C TYR A 109 6.42 -13.96 19.27
N ILE A 110 6.28 -13.35 20.45
CA ILE A 110 5.78 -11.99 20.62
C ILE A 110 6.89 -11.17 21.29
N LEU A 111 7.36 -10.13 20.60
CA LEU A 111 8.24 -9.11 21.16
C LEU A 111 7.37 -7.95 21.68
N LYS A 112 7.20 -7.93 23.00
CA LYS A 112 6.48 -6.88 23.71
C LYS A 112 7.39 -5.69 23.95
N ASN A 113 6.87 -4.51 23.69
CA ASN A 113 7.51 -3.26 24.04
C ASN A 113 6.63 -2.48 25.01
N LYS A 114 7.19 -2.04 26.14
CA LYS A 114 6.48 -1.20 27.10
C LYS A 114 7.38 -0.06 27.55
N ARG A 115 6.83 1.15 27.59
CA ARG A 115 7.51 2.31 28.16
C ARG A 115 7.04 2.56 29.58
N GLU A 116 7.97 2.61 30.52
CA GLU A 116 7.71 2.98 31.91
C GLU A 116 8.54 4.21 32.28
N ARG A 117 7.96 5.41 32.19
CA ARG A 117 8.62 6.71 32.46
C ARG A 117 9.92 6.89 31.67
N ASP A 118 11.06 6.59 32.30
CA ASP A 118 12.44 6.76 31.83
C ASP A 118 13.06 5.46 31.30
N ARG A 119 12.29 4.37 31.19
CA ARG A 119 12.80 3.07 30.73
C ARG A 119 11.88 2.41 29.70
N TRP A 120 12.50 1.69 28.78
CA TRP A 120 11.89 0.69 27.92
C TRP A 120 12.05 -0.68 28.54
N MET A 121 10.97 -1.45 28.56
CA MET A 121 10.97 -2.86 28.92
C MET A 121 10.63 -3.64 27.65
N LEU A 122 11.56 -4.49 27.24
CA LEU A 122 11.39 -5.37 26.09
C LEU A 122 11.33 -6.81 26.57
N GLN A 123 10.39 -7.59 26.05
CA GLN A 123 10.23 -8.99 26.40
C GLN A 123 9.91 -9.84 25.18
N LEU A 124 10.69 -10.89 24.96
CA LEU A 124 10.41 -11.90 23.95
C LEU A 124 9.72 -13.09 24.63
N VAL A 125 8.51 -13.41 24.16
CA VAL A 125 7.66 -14.46 24.71
C VAL A 125 7.38 -15.52 23.65
N SER A 126 7.52 -16.79 24.00
CA SER A 126 7.11 -17.90 23.14
C SER A 126 5.59 -18.12 23.20
N THR A 127 4.92 -18.19 22.06
CA THR A 127 3.47 -18.45 22.00
C THR A 127 3.10 -19.91 22.24
N GLN A 128 4.07 -20.83 22.22
CA GLN A 128 3.82 -22.25 22.43
C GLN A 128 3.53 -22.60 23.89
N ASN A 129 4.11 -21.84 24.83
CA ASN A 129 4.07 -22.14 26.26
C ASN A 129 4.00 -20.89 27.17
N ASP A 130 3.79 -19.71 26.59
CA ASP A 130 3.76 -18.41 27.26
C ASP A 130 5.01 -18.09 28.12
N SER A 131 6.14 -18.72 27.79
CA SER A 131 7.39 -18.49 28.53
C SER A 131 8.13 -17.26 28.02
N VAL A 132 8.61 -16.44 28.96
CA VAL A 132 9.53 -15.33 28.67
C VAL A 132 10.90 -15.92 28.38
N LEU A 133 11.34 -15.81 27.13
CA LEU A 133 12.65 -16.30 26.68
C LEU A 133 13.75 -15.29 26.95
N TRP A 134 13.42 -14.01 26.85
CA TRP A 134 14.36 -12.91 27.07
C TRP A 134 13.61 -11.66 27.52
N ALA A 135 14.26 -10.88 28.39
CA ALA A 135 13.76 -9.59 28.83
C ALA A 135 14.93 -8.66 29.16
N ASP A 136 14.81 -7.39 28.80
CA ASP A 136 15.82 -6.38 29.12
C ASP A 136 15.19 -4.99 29.34
N TYR A 137 15.98 -4.11 29.97
CA TYR A 137 15.60 -2.77 30.38
C TYR A 137 16.59 -1.73 29.86
N HIS A 138 16.10 -0.80 29.04
CA HIS A 138 16.92 0.27 28.49
C HIS A 138 16.46 1.63 29.00
N ARG A 139 17.39 2.50 29.38
CA ARG A 139 17.06 3.87 29.79
C ARG A 139 16.81 4.76 28.57
N THR A 140 15.68 5.46 28.55
CA THR A 140 15.26 6.29 27.41
C THR A 140 16.13 7.53 27.21
N ASP A 141 16.81 8.00 28.27
CA ASP A 141 17.62 9.22 28.29
C ASP A 141 19.13 8.98 28.17
N ALA A 142 19.56 7.72 28.29
CA ALA A 142 20.98 7.37 28.39
C ALA A 142 21.53 6.71 27.12
N GLU A 143 20.67 6.10 26.30
CA GLU A 143 21.06 5.29 25.14
C GLU A 143 20.36 5.79 23.87
N SER A 144 21.08 5.75 22.75
CA SER A 144 20.51 6.07 21.44
C SER A 144 19.52 4.98 21.03
N ILE A 145 18.39 5.37 20.42
CA ILE A 145 17.41 4.43 19.83
C ILE A 145 18.12 3.42 18.92
N LEU A 146 19.06 3.87 18.09
CA LEU A 146 19.77 3.00 17.16
C LEU A 146 20.57 1.92 17.91
N THR A 147 21.30 2.32 18.94
CA THR A 147 22.10 1.38 19.75
C THR A 147 21.22 0.34 20.46
N VAL A 148 20.10 0.77 21.04
CA VAL A 148 19.18 -0.15 21.72
C VAL A 148 18.56 -1.13 20.73
N THR A 149 18.02 -0.64 19.61
CA THR A 149 17.36 -1.50 18.62
C THR A 149 18.32 -2.50 17.97
N GLU A 150 19.57 -2.09 17.75
CA GLU A 150 20.64 -2.96 17.26
C GLU A 150 21.01 -4.06 18.27
N GLN A 151 21.21 -3.71 19.54
CA GLN A 151 21.47 -4.68 20.62
C GLN A 151 20.33 -5.68 20.76
N VAL A 152 19.08 -5.20 20.73
CA VAL A 152 17.88 -6.04 20.83
C VAL A 152 17.81 -7.00 19.65
N SER A 153 17.99 -6.52 18.43
CA SER A 153 17.98 -7.36 17.22
C SER A 153 19.07 -8.43 17.27
N ALA A 154 20.31 -8.06 17.62
CA ALA A 154 21.42 -8.99 17.76
C ALA A 154 21.18 -10.04 18.85
N ASN A 155 20.66 -9.63 20.01
CA ASN A 155 20.36 -10.54 21.12
C ASN A 155 19.26 -11.54 20.78
N ILE A 156 18.15 -11.07 20.20
CA ILE A 156 17.03 -11.93 19.77
C ILE A 156 17.52 -12.92 18.71
N THR A 157 18.28 -12.45 17.72
CA THR A 157 18.81 -13.30 16.65
C THR A 157 19.74 -14.38 17.19
N THR A 158 20.64 -14.01 18.11
CA THR A 158 21.55 -14.96 18.79
C THR A 158 20.77 -16.00 19.59
N LEU A 159 19.78 -15.55 20.36
CA LEU A 159 18.96 -16.39 21.23
C LEU A 159 18.18 -17.44 20.43
N LEU A 160 17.48 -17.02 19.38
CA LEU A 160 16.59 -17.88 18.60
C LEU A 160 17.37 -18.86 17.70
N LYS A 161 18.51 -18.43 17.14
CA LYS A 161 19.36 -19.32 16.32
C LYS A 161 20.20 -20.29 17.15
N GLY A 162 20.35 -20.05 18.46
CA GLY A 162 21.19 -20.86 19.34
C GLY A 162 22.69 -20.81 18.99
N ASP A 163 23.10 -19.84 18.17
CA ASP A 163 24.46 -19.68 17.67
C ASP A 163 25.26 -18.71 18.55
N TYR A 164 25.49 -19.11 19.80
CA TYR A 164 26.18 -18.29 20.81
C TYR A 164 27.66 -18.01 20.48
N ASP A 165 28.24 -18.76 19.54
CA ASP A 165 29.61 -18.58 19.07
C ASP A 165 29.71 -17.54 17.93
N ARG A 166 28.58 -17.27 17.25
CA ARG A 166 28.48 -16.24 16.21
C ARG A 166 27.92 -14.98 16.85
N ILE A 167 28.81 -14.14 17.36
CA ILE A 167 28.45 -12.75 17.67
C ILE A 167 28.01 -12.13 16.35
N TYR A 168 26.71 -11.88 16.19
CA TYR A 168 26.24 -10.97 15.16
C TYR A 168 26.94 -9.65 15.44
N PRO A 169 27.87 -9.22 14.59
CA PRO A 169 28.58 -7.98 14.85
C PRO A 169 27.50 -6.92 14.99
N LEU A 170 27.56 -6.18 16.10
CA LEU A 170 27.00 -4.84 16.09
C LEU A 170 27.64 -4.19 14.87
N GLU A 171 26.86 -3.91 13.83
CA GLU A 171 27.34 -3.09 12.75
C GLU A 171 27.59 -1.75 13.42
N GLU A 172 28.84 -1.51 13.85
CA GLU A 172 29.28 -0.21 14.33
C GLU A 172 28.79 0.77 13.27
N THR A 173 27.68 1.44 13.58
CA THR A 173 27.14 2.44 12.69
C THR A 173 28.27 3.43 12.60
N ALA A 174 28.94 3.48 11.45
CA ALA A 174 30.11 4.34 11.24
C ALA A 174 29.76 5.84 11.40
N ALA A 175 28.49 6.14 11.72
CA ALA A 175 27.95 7.41 12.14
C ALA A 175 28.60 7.89 13.45
N THR A 176 29.13 9.10 13.38
CA THR A 176 29.46 9.86 14.60
C THR A 176 28.17 10.14 15.42
N PRO A 177 28.29 10.44 16.72
CA PRO A 177 27.13 10.86 17.52
C PRO A 177 26.33 12.01 16.90
N GLN A 178 27.03 12.93 16.23
CA GLN A 178 26.41 14.04 15.50
C GLN A 178 25.55 13.57 14.32
N ILE A 179 26.03 12.61 13.53
CA ILE A 179 25.25 12.04 12.41
C ILE A 179 24.03 11.30 12.95
N THR A 180 24.21 10.54 14.04
CA THR A 180 23.13 9.79 14.69
C THR A 180 22.01 10.70 15.17
N GLU A 181 22.36 11.79 15.87
CA GLU A 181 21.38 12.78 16.35
C GLU A 181 20.60 13.42 15.19
N LEU A 182 21.31 13.92 14.17
CA LEU A 182 20.68 14.50 12.98
C LEU A 182 19.77 13.52 12.25
N TYR A 183 20.17 12.24 12.19
CA TYR A 183 19.39 11.19 11.53
C TYR A 183 18.08 10.93 12.27
N LEU A 184 18.14 10.77 13.59
CA LEU A 184 16.96 10.55 14.42
C LEU A 184 16.01 11.75 14.39
N GLU A 185 16.54 12.98 14.42
CA GLU A 185 15.73 14.18 14.24
C GLU A 185 15.05 14.21 12.87
N ALA A 186 15.78 13.89 11.80
CA ALA A 186 15.22 13.86 10.44
C ALA A 186 14.10 12.82 10.30
N LYS A 187 14.30 11.61 10.83
CA LYS A 187 13.27 10.56 10.89
C LYS A 187 12.07 11.00 11.73
N SER A 188 12.29 11.65 12.86
CA SER A 188 11.21 12.19 13.71
C SER A 188 10.35 13.22 12.95
N HIS A 189 10.97 14.12 12.20
CA HIS A 189 10.25 15.05 11.33
C HIS A 189 9.47 14.33 10.22
N LEU A 190 10.07 13.32 9.58
CA LEU A 190 9.38 12.50 8.57
C LEU A 190 8.15 11.77 9.10
N LEU A 191 8.16 11.36 10.36
CA LEU A 191 7.01 10.72 11.00
C LEU A 191 5.86 11.71 11.24
N ARG A 192 6.15 12.97 11.56
CA ARG A 192 5.11 14.01 11.71
C ARG A 192 4.48 14.39 10.38
N GLY A 193 5.24 14.31 9.29
CA GLY A 193 4.74 14.19 7.92
C GLY A 193 4.04 15.42 7.33
N THR A 194 4.01 16.58 8.01
CA THR A 194 3.55 17.82 7.36
C THR A 194 4.58 18.28 6.33
N ARG A 195 4.17 19.10 5.35
CA ARG A 195 5.10 19.62 4.35
C ARG A 195 6.32 20.32 4.97
N GLU A 196 6.06 21.16 5.97
CA GLU A 196 7.11 21.87 6.73
C GLU A 196 8.06 20.91 7.46
N GLU A 197 7.53 19.85 8.06
CA GLU A 197 8.34 18.83 8.74
C GLU A 197 9.16 18.01 7.72
N ILE A 198 8.59 17.67 6.56
CA ILE A 198 9.33 16.98 5.50
C ILE A 198 10.48 17.85 4.99
N ASP A 199 10.27 19.15 4.79
CA ASP A 199 11.34 20.07 4.39
C ASP A 199 12.46 20.15 5.45
N LEU A 200 12.12 20.13 6.75
CA LEU A 200 13.10 20.07 7.84
C LEU A 200 13.89 18.75 7.82
N ALA A 201 13.23 17.63 7.55
CA ALA A 201 13.91 16.34 7.39
C ALA A 201 14.91 16.36 6.23
N VAL A 202 14.50 16.91 5.07
CA VAL A 202 15.36 17.06 3.88
C VAL A 202 16.62 17.86 4.21
N GLU A 203 16.49 18.98 4.93
CA GLU A 203 17.65 19.80 5.30
C GLU A 203 18.61 19.09 6.26
N LYS A 204 18.07 18.29 7.19
CA LYS A 204 18.89 17.47 8.11
C LYS A 204 19.62 16.36 7.35
N PHE A 205 18.95 15.61 6.48
CA PHE A 205 19.61 14.59 5.66
C PHE A 205 20.69 15.18 4.75
N LYS A 206 20.43 16.34 4.12
CA LYS A 206 21.47 17.06 3.36
C LYS A 206 22.65 17.47 4.25
N THR A 207 22.39 17.86 5.50
CA THR A 207 23.46 18.21 6.45
C THR A 207 24.31 17.01 6.82
N ILE A 208 23.68 15.84 7.04
CA ILE A 208 24.41 14.57 7.23
C ILE A 208 25.31 14.31 6.02
N LEU A 209 24.80 14.45 4.80
CA LEU A 209 25.58 14.21 3.57
C LEU A 209 26.69 15.24 3.30
N ARG A 210 26.66 16.40 3.95
CA ARG A 210 27.80 17.34 3.96
C ARG A 210 28.92 16.89 4.90
N ILE A 211 28.59 16.13 5.94
CA ILE A 211 29.54 15.56 6.91
C ILE A 211 30.12 14.25 6.36
N ASP A 212 29.24 13.36 5.89
CA ASP A 212 29.59 12.06 5.32
C ASP A 212 28.79 11.81 4.04
N THR A 213 29.46 11.97 2.90
CA THR A 213 28.86 11.77 1.57
C THR A 213 28.53 10.31 1.24
N THR A 214 28.98 9.36 2.06
CA THR A 214 28.77 7.92 1.91
C THR A 214 27.72 7.36 2.88
N TYR A 215 27.10 8.20 3.71
CA TYR A 215 26.07 7.77 4.66
C TYR A 215 24.76 7.40 3.96
N THR A 216 24.65 6.14 3.55
CA THR A 216 23.53 5.58 2.79
C THR A 216 22.14 5.84 3.40
N PRO A 217 21.93 5.75 4.73
CA PRO A 217 20.62 6.02 5.32
C PRO A 217 20.09 7.45 5.09
N ALA A 218 20.97 8.45 4.90
CA ALA A 218 20.54 9.81 4.57
C ALA A 218 20.05 9.93 3.13
N TYR A 219 20.62 9.18 2.18
CA TYR A 219 20.08 9.13 0.81
C TYR A 219 18.70 8.46 0.78
N LEU A 220 18.51 7.36 1.50
CA LEU A 220 17.19 6.73 1.66
C LEU A 220 16.17 7.70 2.29
N GLY A 221 16.58 8.42 3.34
CA GLY A 221 15.74 9.44 3.97
C GLY A 221 15.35 10.58 3.05
N LEU A 222 16.26 11.04 2.18
CA LEU A 222 15.95 12.02 1.14
C LEU A 222 14.96 11.46 0.11
N ALA A 223 15.18 10.24 -0.39
CA ALA A 223 14.28 9.60 -1.33
C ALA A 223 12.86 9.47 -0.76
N GLU A 224 12.75 9.00 0.48
CA GLU A 224 11.47 8.89 1.21
C GLU A 224 10.80 10.27 1.34
N SER A 225 11.58 11.30 1.71
CA SER A 225 11.07 12.67 1.85
C SER A 225 10.46 13.20 0.55
N TYR A 226 11.18 13.03 -0.56
CA TYR A 226 10.74 13.51 -1.87
C TYR A 226 9.56 12.71 -2.43
N LEU A 227 9.47 11.40 -2.14
CA LEU A 227 8.30 10.59 -2.46
C LEU A 227 7.07 11.05 -1.65
N LYS A 228 7.21 11.32 -0.35
CA LYS A 228 6.12 11.86 0.46
C LYS A 228 5.62 13.21 -0.06
N ILE A 229 6.53 14.08 -0.50
CA ILE A 229 6.17 15.34 -1.15
C ILE A 229 5.38 15.10 -2.44
N THR A 230 5.82 14.16 -3.28
CA THR A 230 5.13 13.86 -4.55
C THR A 230 3.71 13.35 -4.30
N ASN A 231 3.52 12.57 -3.24
CA ASN A 231 2.21 12.05 -2.85
C ASN A 231 1.32 13.12 -2.20
N ASP A 232 1.88 14.24 -1.75
CA ASP A 232 1.15 15.41 -1.30
C ASP A 232 0.68 16.23 -2.52
N LEU A 233 -0.62 16.18 -2.79
CA LEU A 233 -1.25 16.87 -3.93
C LEU A 233 -1.08 18.40 -3.90
N SER A 234 -0.53 18.97 -2.83
CA SER A 234 -0.23 20.40 -2.73
C SER A 234 0.97 20.86 -3.57
N ASP A 235 1.89 19.95 -3.97
CA ASP A 235 3.08 20.29 -4.77
C ASP A 235 3.36 19.23 -5.86
N PRO A 236 2.67 19.29 -7.01
CA PRO A 236 2.77 18.30 -8.08
C PRO A 236 4.05 18.44 -8.95
N ASN A 237 5.11 19.07 -8.43
CA ASN A 237 6.32 19.32 -9.20
C ASN A 237 7.09 18.02 -9.48
N PRO A 238 7.29 17.63 -10.75
CA PRO A 238 7.99 16.38 -11.11
C PRO A 238 9.46 16.35 -10.69
N VAL A 239 10.05 17.49 -10.30
CA VAL A 239 11.40 17.57 -9.73
C VAL A 239 11.53 16.67 -8.49
N TRP A 240 10.49 16.51 -7.68
CA TRP A 240 10.55 15.67 -6.49
C TRP A 240 10.76 14.19 -6.83
N LEU A 241 10.07 13.67 -7.84
CA LEU A 241 10.31 12.32 -8.35
C LEU A 241 11.73 12.14 -8.86
N ARG A 242 12.28 13.14 -9.54
CA ARG A 242 13.66 13.11 -10.01
C ARG A 242 14.66 13.06 -8.85
N LEU A 243 14.48 13.93 -7.86
CA LEU A 243 15.35 13.96 -6.67
C LEU A 243 15.23 12.66 -5.86
N ALA A 244 14.04 12.08 -5.78
CA ALA A 244 13.83 10.77 -5.19
C ALA A 244 14.59 9.69 -5.97
N GLN A 245 14.53 9.71 -7.30
CA GLN A 245 15.28 8.78 -8.15
C GLN A 245 16.79 8.92 -7.93
N ASP A 246 17.32 10.14 -7.98
CA ASP A 246 18.75 10.44 -7.81
C ASP A 246 19.26 9.92 -6.46
N ALA A 247 18.52 10.18 -5.38
CA ALA A 247 18.87 9.72 -4.05
C ALA A 247 18.80 8.19 -3.92
N SER A 248 17.76 7.55 -4.48
CA SER A 248 17.60 6.10 -4.45
C SER A 248 18.71 5.39 -5.24
N LEU A 249 19.02 5.87 -6.45
CA LEU A 249 20.14 5.38 -7.26
C LEU A 249 21.46 5.51 -6.51
N LYS A 250 21.68 6.64 -5.82
CA LYS A 250 22.89 6.85 -5.06
C LYS A 250 23.00 5.88 -3.88
N ALA A 251 21.89 5.58 -3.21
CA ALA A 251 21.87 4.58 -2.14
C ALA A 251 22.24 3.18 -2.66
N VAL A 252 21.63 2.74 -3.77
CA VAL A 252 21.93 1.44 -4.40
C VAL A 252 23.36 1.37 -4.93
N GLN A 253 23.94 2.47 -5.40
CA GLN A 253 25.34 2.52 -5.82
C GLN A 253 26.33 2.37 -4.66
N LEU A 254 25.98 2.91 -3.48
CA LEU A 254 26.81 2.81 -2.28
C LEU A 254 26.68 1.43 -1.63
N ASP A 255 25.47 0.87 -1.66
CA ASP A 255 25.18 -0.48 -1.17
C ASP A 255 24.19 -1.22 -2.09
N PRO A 256 24.69 -2.07 -2.99
CA PRO A 256 23.86 -2.87 -3.90
C PRO A 256 23.04 -3.98 -3.23
N ASN A 257 23.29 -4.28 -1.95
CA ASN A 257 22.54 -5.29 -1.19
C ASN A 257 21.52 -4.66 -0.23
N LEU A 258 21.22 -3.36 -0.40
CA LEU A 258 20.26 -2.64 0.41
C LEU A 258 18.86 -2.66 -0.23
N GLY A 259 17.96 -3.45 0.35
CA GLY A 259 16.61 -3.66 -0.16
C GLY A 259 15.78 -2.37 -0.23
N GLU A 260 15.97 -1.47 0.75
CA GLU A 260 15.29 -0.18 0.83
C GLU A 260 15.65 0.74 -0.34
N GLY A 261 16.87 0.65 -0.87
CA GLY A 261 17.27 1.44 -2.04
C GLY A 261 16.44 1.07 -3.28
N TYR A 262 16.28 -0.23 -3.53
CA TYR A 262 15.42 -0.74 -4.59
C TYR A 262 13.94 -0.47 -4.32
N LEU A 263 13.52 -0.48 -3.05
CA LEU A 263 12.13 -0.18 -2.68
C LEU A 263 11.76 1.24 -3.11
N ARG A 264 12.62 2.21 -2.79
CA ARG A 264 12.42 3.62 -3.16
C ARG A 264 12.47 3.81 -4.68
N LEU A 265 13.34 3.08 -5.40
CA LEU A 265 13.30 3.05 -6.88
C LEU A 265 11.96 2.52 -7.41
N GLY A 266 11.46 1.43 -6.86
CA GLY A 266 10.16 0.86 -7.25
C GLY A 266 9.02 1.85 -7.08
N GLN A 267 8.99 2.57 -5.95
CA GLN A 267 8.01 3.63 -5.69
C GLN A 267 8.13 4.80 -6.69
N VAL A 268 9.35 5.22 -7.03
CA VAL A 268 9.58 6.25 -8.05
C VAL A 268 9.07 5.80 -9.42
N TYR A 269 9.41 4.58 -9.85
CA TYR A 269 8.98 4.06 -11.15
C TYR A 269 7.46 3.89 -11.19
N LEU A 270 6.85 3.38 -10.12
CA LEU A 270 5.40 3.24 -10.01
C LEU A 270 4.69 4.60 -10.12
N ALA A 271 5.17 5.62 -9.42
CA ALA A 271 4.61 6.97 -9.47
C ALA A 271 4.74 7.63 -10.86
N ARG A 272 5.71 7.18 -11.67
CA ARG A 272 5.90 7.61 -13.06
C ARG A 272 5.10 6.79 -14.08
N GLY A 273 4.41 5.73 -13.65
CA GLY A 273 3.72 4.78 -14.53
C GLY A 273 4.65 3.80 -15.26
N ASP A 274 5.92 3.71 -14.84
CA ASP A 274 6.88 2.75 -15.38
C ASP A 274 6.76 1.42 -14.63
N PHE A 275 5.69 0.68 -14.93
CA PHE A 275 5.33 -0.52 -14.20
C PHE A 275 6.36 -1.64 -14.35
N LEU A 276 7.09 -1.71 -15.47
CA LEU A 276 8.11 -2.74 -15.69
C LEU A 276 9.31 -2.56 -14.76
N HIS A 277 9.87 -1.35 -14.70
CA HIS A 277 10.99 -1.08 -13.80
C HIS A 277 10.53 -1.10 -12.33
N ALA A 278 9.30 -0.66 -12.04
CA ALA A 278 8.73 -0.74 -10.71
C ALA A 278 8.65 -2.18 -10.21
N GLU A 279 8.11 -3.09 -11.04
CA GLU A 279 7.97 -4.51 -10.71
C GLU A 279 9.34 -5.13 -10.42
N GLN A 280 10.34 -4.85 -11.25
CA GLN A 280 11.69 -5.41 -11.11
C GLN A 280 12.41 -4.87 -9.86
N ALA A 281 12.23 -3.58 -9.56
CA ALA A 281 12.76 -2.99 -8.34
C ALA A 281 12.12 -3.60 -7.09
N PHE A 282 10.79 -3.79 -7.06
CA PHE A 282 10.12 -4.45 -5.94
C PHE A 282 10.51 -5.92 -5.81
N ARG A 283 10.64 -6.66 -6.92
CA ARG A 283 11.17 -8.05 -6.94
C ARG A 283 12.57 -8.13 -6.36
N GLN A 284 13.44 -7.19 -6.71
CA GLN A 284 14.78 -7.11 -6.14
C GLN A 284 14.75 -6.77 -4.64
N THR A 285 13.85 -5.89 -4.20
CA THR A 285 13.63 -5.62 -2.77
C THR A 285 13.25 -6.89 -2.02
N VAL A 286 12.21 -7.62 -2.45
CA VAL A 286 11.76 -8.83 -1.72
C VAL A 286 12.77 -9.98 -1.78
N LYS A 287 13.65 -9.99 -2.79
CA LYS A 287 14.78 -10.93 -2.88
C LYS A 287 15.87 -10.64 -1.86
N ILE A 288 16.12 -9.36 -1.58
CA ILE A 288 17.10 -8.93 -0.57
C ILE A 288 16.49 -9.02 0.84
N ASN A 289 15.31 -8.43 1.01
CA ASN A 289 14.59 -8.34 2.27
C ASN A 289 13.13 -8.72 2.04
N ALA A 290 12.78 -9.96 2.38
CA ALA A 290 11.42 -10.46 2.22
C ALA A 290 10.42 -9.88 3.23
N ASN A 291 10.89 -9.25 4.32
CA ASN A 291 10.05 -8.54 5.29
C ASN A 291 9.67 -7.13 4.83
N ALA A 292 10.12 -6.67 3.65
CA ALA A 292 9.74 -5.39 3.08
C ALA A 292 8.29 -5.40 2.56
N GLU A 293 7.34 -5.20 3.48
CA GLU A 293 5.90 -5.13 3.21
C GLU A 293 5.56 -4.20 2.02
N GLU A 294 6.11 -2.98 2.01
CA GLU A 294 5.87 -1.97 0.97
C GLU A 294 6.18 -2.49 -0.46
N ALA A 295 7.13 -3.41 -0.62
CA ALA A 295 7.44 -4.00 -1.92
C ALA A 295 6.40 -5.02 -2.37
N TRP A 296 5.87 -5.83 -1.43
CA TRP A 296 4.74 -6.73 -1.72
C TRP A 296 3.49 -5.94 -2.10
N ILE A 297 3.22 -4.83 -1.41
CA ILE A 297 2.15 -3.89 -1.76
C ILE A 297 2.36 -3.32 -3.16
N GLY A 298 3.58 -2.86 -3.46
CA GLY A 298 3.93 -2.33 -4.78
C GLY A 298 3.71 -3.33 -5.91
N LEU A 299 4.10 -4.60 -5.72
CA LEU A 299 3.79 -5.67 -6.68
C LEU A 299 2.28 -5.88 -6.84
N GLY A 300 1.53 -5.91 -5.73
CA GLY A 300 0.08 -6.07 -5.77
C GLY A 300 -0.63 -4.92 -6.47
N GLN A 301 -0.16 -3.68 -6.30
CA GLN A 301 -0.68 -2.52 -7.03
C GLN A 301 -0.48 -2.66 -8.54
N ILE A 302 0.70 -3.15 -8.98
CA ILE A 302 0.99 -3.41 -10.39
C ILE A 302 0.10 -4.53 -10.93
N TYR A 303 -0.01 -5.65 -10.22
CA TYR A 303 -0.83 -6.78 -10.64
C TYR A 303 -2.32 -6.45 -10.66
N SER A 304 -2.81 -5.72 -9.66
CA SER A 304 -4.16 -5.17 -9.64
C SER A 304 -4.41 -4.29 -10.86
N HIS A 305 -3.52 -3.34 -11.18
CA HIS A 305 -3.69 -2.41 -12.29
C HIS A 305 -3.87 -3.10 -13.65
N PHE A 306 -3.24 -4.27 -13.82
CA PHE A 306 -3.33 -5.07 -15.04
C PHE A 306 -4.38 -6.18 -14.97
N GLY A 307 -5.21 -6.24 -13.94
CA GLY A 307 -6.22 -7.29 -13.76
C GLY A 307 -5.63 -8.69 -13.54
N LEU A 308 -4.37 -8.77 -13.07
CA LEU A 308 -3.69 -10.02 -12.71
C LEU A 308 -4.10 -10.45 -11.31
N TYR A 309 -5.37 -10.79 -11.15
CA TYR A 309 -6.00 -10.96 -9.83
C TYR A 309 -5.37 -12.07 -8.97
N GLN A 310 -5.07 -13.26 -9.50
CA GLN A 310 -4.43 -14.32 -8.70
C GLN A 310 -3.01 -13.93 -8.22
N PRO A 311 -2.09 -13.49 -9.10
CA PRO A 311 -0.80 -12.93 -8.66
C PRO A 311 -0.96 -11.79 -7.65
N CYS A 312 -1.96 -10.93 -7.83
CA CYS A 312 -2.27 -9.84 -6.91
C CYS A 312 -2.69 -10.34 -5.52
N LEU A 313 -3.57 -11.35 -5.44
CA LEU A 313 -3.98 -11.96 -4.17
C LEU A 313 -2.78 -12.58 -3.46
N GLU A 314 -1.91 -13.32 -4.18
CA GLU A 314 -0.72 -13.95 -3.59
C GLU A 314 0.23 -12.93 -2.93
N VAL A 315 0.52 -11.81 -3.59
CA VAL A 315 1.41 -10.78 -3.02
C VAL A 315 0.73 -9.96 -1.93
N TYR A 316 -0.58 -9.70 -2.02
CA TYR A 316 -1.33 -9.07 -0.93
C TYR A 316 -1.47 -9.96 0.30
N ASP A 317 -1.59 -11.28 0.13
CA ASP A 317 -1.54 -12.24 1.23
C ASP A 317 -0.18 -12.21 1.93
N ARG A 318 0.92 -12.04 1.17
CA ARG A 318 2.26 -11.84 1.74
C ARG A 318 2.36 -10.52 2.50
N ALA A 319 1.89 -9.41 1.93
CA ALA A 319 1.85 -8.12 2.63
C ALA A 319 1.06 -8.21 3.94
N LEU A 320 -0.17 -8.77 3.90
CA LEU A 320 -1.01 -8.96 5.09
C LEU A 320 -0.46 -10.01 6.08
N SER A 321 0.45 -10.88 5.66
CA SER A 321 1.14 -11.78 6.58
C SER A 321 2.21 -11.08 7.43
N LEU A 322 2.69 -9.92 6.98
CA LEU A 322 3.65 -9.03 7.64
C LEU A 322 2.91 -7.94 8.42
N ASN A 323 1.97 -7.24 7.78
CA ASN A 323 1.13 -6.22 8.41
C ASN A 323 -0.35 -6.56 8.20
N PRO A 324 -0.95 -7.28 9.16
CA PRO A 324 -2.25 -7.88 8.95
C PRO A 324 -3.42 -6.87 9.08
N ALA A 325 -3.11 -5.62 9.43
CA ALA A 325 -4.04 -4.51 9.58
C ALA A 325 -3.85 -3.40 8.52
N ASP A 326 -3.04 -3.61 7.47
CA ASP A 326 -2.89 -2.60 6.42
C ASP A 326 -4.22 -2.34 5.70
N ALA A 327 -4.76 -1.15 5.90
CA ALA A 327 -6.09 -0.80 5.42
C ALA A 327 -6.16 -0.71 3.89
N SER A 328 -5.06 -0.33 3.25
CA SER A 328 -5.01 -0.18 1.79
C SER A 328 -4.99 -1.53 1.10
N VAL A 329 -4.27 -2.49 1.65
CA VAL A 329 -4.19 -3.85 1.15
C VAL A 329 -5.51 -4.57 1.38
N LEU A 330 -6.11 -4.48 2.58
CA LEU A 330 -7.42 -5.07 2.87
C LEU A 330 -8.50 -4.55 1.91
N LEU A 331 -8.55 -3.25 1.67
CA LEU A 331 -9.54 -2.68 0.76
C LEU A 331 -9.29 -3.11 -0.69
N SER A 332 -8.03 -3.08 -1.14
CA SER A 332 -7.67 -3.48 -2.50
C SER A 332 -7.96 -4.96 -2.72
N ARG A 333 -7.58 -5.83 -1.77
CA ARG A 333 -7.84 -7.27 -1.82
C ARG A 333 -9.34 -7.57 -1.81
N ALA A 334 -10.15 -6.85 -1.01
CA ALA A 334 -11.60 -6.98 -1.05
C ALA A 334 -12.18 -6.64 -2.44
N LEU A 335 -11.69 -5.58 -3.09
CA LEU A 335 -12.09 -5.25 -4.46
C LEU A 335 -11.68 -6.34 -5.45
N ILE A 336 -10.45 -6.88 -5.35
CA ILE A 336 -10.02 -8.02 -6.18
C ILE A 336 -10.92 -9.23 -5.95
N HIS A 337 -11.25 -9.57 -4.70
CA HIS A 337 -12.17 -10.64 -4.37
C HIS A 337 -13.56 -10.45 -4.98
N ILE A 338 -14.11 -9.23 -5.01
CA ILE A 338 -15.37 -8.95 -5.73
C ILE A 338 -15.19 -9.24 -7.23
N GLY A 339 -14.10 -8.78 -7.85
CA GLY A 339 -13.79 -9.04 -9.26
C GLY A 339 -13.59 -10.53 -9.56
N PHE A 340 -13.13 -11.30 -8.57
CA PHE A 340 -13.00 -12.76 -8.60
C PHE A 340 -14.27 -13.51 -8.15
N THR A 341 -15.38 -12.81 -7.90
CA THR A 341 -16.65 -13.36 -7.39
C THR A 341 -16.57 -14.04 -6.00
N GLN A 342 -15.47 -13.80 -5.27
CA GLN A 342 -15.18 -14.26 -3.92
C GLN A 342 -15.80 -13.30 -2.88
N TYR A 343 -17.13 -13.15 -2.91
CA TYR A 343 -17.81 -12.11 -2.12
C TYR A 343 -17.76 -12.33 -0.61
N ARG A 344 -17.49 -13.56 -0.15
CA ARG A 344 -17.37 -13.84 1.28
C ARG A 344 -16.04 -13.33 1.81
N GLU A 345 -14.95 -13.64 1.10
CA GLU A 345 -13.60 -13.19 1.39
C GLU A 345 -13.52 -11.66 1.35
N ALA A 346 -14.18 -11.03 0.36
CA ALA A 346 -14.32 -9.58 0.32
C ALA A 346 -15.04 -9.02 1.56
N GLU A 347 -16.11 -9.68 2.03
CA GLU A 347 -16.82 -9.24 3.24
C GLU A 347 -15.95 -9.36 4.49
N GLU A 348 -15.19 -10.44 4.62
CA GLU A 348 -14.27 -10.67 5.75
C GLU A 348 -13.21 -9.56 5.84
N ASP A 349 -12.65 -9.14 4.70
CA ASP A 349 -11.70 -8.02 4.61
C ASP A 349 -12.32 -6.67 4.99
N ILE A 350 -13.51 -6.35 4.46
CA ILE A 350 -14.20 -5.10 4.82
C ILE A 350 -14.63 -5.09 6.28
N GLN A 351 -15.06 -6.23 6.83
CA GLN A 351 -15.38 -6.34 8.25
C GLN A 351 -14.14 -6.15 9.12
N ARG A 352 -12.96 -6.64 8.70
CA ARG A 352 -11.69 -6.38 9.39
C ARG A 352 -11.36 -4.89 9.37
N LEU A 353 -11.52 -4.21 8.23
CA LEU A 353 -11.35 -2.75 8.12
C LEU A 353 -12.26 -1.98 9.10
N LEU A 354 -13.54 -2.36 9.19
CA LEU A 354 -14.50 -1.73 10.11
C LEU A 354 -14.17 -1.99 11.59
N ARG A 355 -13.45 -3.08 11.93
CA ARG A 355 -12.93 -3.30 13.28
C ARG A 355 -11.71 -2.42 13.58
N ILE A 356 -10.83 -2.23 12.60
CA ILE A 356 -9.61 -1.42 12.73
C ILE A 356 -9.93 0.08 12.76
N HIS A 357 -10.89 0.50 11.92
CA HIS A 357 -11.27 1.90 11.72
C HIS A 357 -12.79 2.09 11.87
N PRO A 358 -13.36 1.85 13.07
CA PRO A 358 -14.80 1.92 13.31
C PRO A 358 -15.41 3.31 13.07
N GLU A 359 -14.59 4.37 13.11
CA GLU A 359 -14.98 5.75 12.86
C GLU A 359 -14.98 6.15 11.37
N ASP A 360 -14.28 5.40 10.52
CA ASP A 360 -14.12 5.73 9.11
C ASP A 360 -15.32 5.21 8.30
N LEU A 361 -16.38 6.04 8.29
CA LEU A 361 -17.70 5.66 7.77
C LEU A 361 -17.71 5.21 6.30
N PHE A 362 -16.72 5.64 5.50
CA PHE A 362 -16.66 5.30 4.07
C PHE A 362 -16.44 3.80 3.81
N TYR A 363 -15.90 3.04 4.77
CA TYR A 363 -15.80 1.57 4.64
C TYR A 363 -17.17 0.89 4.55
N HIS A 364 -18.22 1.52 5.10
CA HIS A 364 -19.59 1.03 4.91
C HIS A 364 -20.07 1.11 3.46
N SER A 365 -19.51 1.99 2.63
CA SER A 365 -19.81 2.05 1.21
C SER A 365 -19.33 0.80 0.47
N PHE A 366 -18.14 0.32 0.83
CA PHE A 366 -17.58 -0.92 0.30
C PHE A 366 -18.30 -2.15 0.84
N LEU A 367 -18.70 -2.15 2.12
CA LEU A 367 -19.59 -3.20 2.66
C LEU A 367 -20.91 -3.25 1.87
N GLY A 368 -21.46 -2.08 1.56
CA GLY A 368 -22.63 -1.93 0.71
C GLY A 368 -22.47 -2.58 -0.67
N LEU A 369 -21.31 -2.37 -1.31
CA LEU A 369 -20.97 -2.99 -2.60
C LEU A 369 -20.87 -4.52 -2.49
N VAL A 370 -20.18 -5.04 -1.47
CA VAL A 370 -20.07 -6.49 -1.25
C VAL A 370 -21.44 -7.11 -1.05
N LEU A 371 -22.26 -6.55 -0.14
CA LEU A 371 -23.62 -7.02 0.13
C LEU A 371 -24.53 -6.92 -1.10
N TYR A 372 -24.33 -5.91 -1.94
CA TYR A 372 -25.03 -5.80 -3.22
C TYR A 372 -24.73 -7.00 -4.13
N TYR A 373 -23.45 -7.35 -4.32
CA TYR A 373 -23.07 -8.49 -5.15
C TYR A 373 -23.49 -9.84 -4.56
N GLN A 374 -23.61 -9.93 -3.22
CA GLN A 374 -24.23 -11.07 -2.55
C GLN A 374 -25.77 -11.11 -2.67
N ASN A 375 -26.41 -10.11 -3.30
CA ASN A 375 -27.86 -9.91 -3.35
C ASN A 375 -28.53 -9.66 -1.98
N HIS A 376 -27.76 -9.27 -0.97
CA HIS A 376 -28.23 -8.89 0.36
C HIS A 376 -28.67 -7.41 0.42
N PHE A 377 -29.68 -7.05 -0.39
CA PHE A 377 -30.04 -5.64 -0.65
C PHE A 377 -30.44 -4.83 0.60
N THR A 378 -31.13 -5.43 1.57
CA THR A 378 -31.49 -4.72 2.82
C THR A 378 -30.24 -4.34 3.63
N GLY A 379 -29.27 -5.27 3.72
CA GLY A 379 -27.99 -5.00 4.36
C GLY A 379 -27.19 -3.95 3.59
N ALA A 380 -27.17 -4.06 2.26
CA ALA A 380 -26.50 -3.10 1.38
C ALA A 380 -27.03 -1.67 1.58
N LEU A 381 -28.36 -1.48 1.58
CA LEU A 381 -28.98 -0.17 1.83
C LEU A 381 -28.60 0.41 3.19
N ASN A 382 -28.59 -0.41 4.24
CA ASN A 382 -28.22 0.05 5.58
C ASN A 382 -26.76 0.48 5.64
N ALA A 383 -25.85 -0.32 5.07
CA ALA A 383 -24.43 0.03 5.01
C ALA A 383 -24.20 1.31 4.19
N LEU A 384 -24.78 1.41 2.99
CA LEU A 384 -24.64 2.59 2.12
C LEU A 384 -25.20 3.87 2.75
N ARG A 385 -26.29 3.79 3.52
CA ARG A 385 -26.84 4.93 4.28
C ARG A 385 -25.89 5.45 5.37
N THR A 386 -25.04 4.59 5.92
CA THR A 386 -23.94 5.02 6.79
C THR A 386 -22.81 5.59 5.95
N GLY A 387 -22.44 4.93 4.85
CA GLY A 387 -21.36 5.34 3.95
C GLY A 387 -21.52 6.76 3.38
N VAL A 388 -22.73 7.13 2.93
CA VAL A 388 -23.02 8.47 2.38
C VAL A 388 -22.87 9.62 3.38
N GLN A 389 -22.75 9.32 4.68
CA GLN A 389 -22.47 10.34 5.70
C GLN A 389 -21.00 10.79 5.67
N SER A 390 -20.12 10.03 5.03
CA SER A 390 -18.75 10.44 4.73
C SER A 390 -18.70 11.25 3.45
N ASP A 391 -17.91 12.33 3.44
CA ASP A 391 -17.59 13.04 2.18
C ASP A 391 -16.67 12.20 1.28
N ALA A 392 -15.83 11.34 1.87
CA ALA A 392 -14.98 10.42 1.12
C ALA A 392 -15.84 9.34 0.44
N TYR A 393 -15.62 9.12 -0.86
CA TYR A 393 -16.37 8.13 -1.64
C TYR A 393 -17.90 8.32 -1.66
N ARG A 394 -18.39 9.54 -1.40
CA ARG A 394 -19.82 9.82 -1.39
C ARG A 394 -20.49 9.51 -2.72
N SER A 395 -19.94 9.99 -3.83
CA SER A 395 -20.50 9.72 -5.17
C SER A 395 -20.44 8.23 -5.53
N PHE A 396 -19.39 7.52 -5.10
CA PHE A 396 -19.35 6.06 -5.24
C PHE A 396 -20.48 5.39 -4.45
N SER A 397 -20.73 5.81 -3.21
CA SER A 397 -21.82 5.30 -2.38
C SER A 397 -23.20 5.50 -3.03
N HIS A 398 -23.45 6.68 -3.59
CA HIS A 398 -24.67 6.98 -4.35
C HIS A 398 -24.78 6.14 -5.63
N ALA A 399 -23.68 5.88 -6.34
CA ALA A 399 -23.69 5.00 -7.50
C ALA A 399 -24.13 3.57 -7.12
N VAL A 400 -23.60 3.03 -6.02
CA VAL A 400 -24.00 1.71 -5.51
C VAL A 400 -25.45 1.71 -5.00
N LEU A 401 -25.93 2.79 -4.36
CA LEU A 401 -27.36 2.93 -4.03
C LEU A 401 -28.23 2.87 -5.29
N GLY A 402 -27.83 3.57 -6.36
CA GLY A 402 -28.50 3.50 -7.65
C GLY A 402 -28.55 2.08 -8.21
N MET A 403 -27.46 1.31 -8.08
CA MET A 403 -27.42 -0.10 -8.49
C MET A 403 -28.39 -0.96 -7.67
N VAL A 404 -28.47 -0.76 -6.35
CA VAL A 404 -29.40 -1.46 -5.46
C VAL A 404 -30.85 -1.15 -5.83
N TYR A 405 -31.21 0.13 -5.99
CA TYR A 405 -32.56 0.54 -6.38
C TYR A 405 -32.95 -0.01 -7.74
N ALA A 406 -32.04 0.00 -8.72
CA ALA A 406 -32.29 -0.55 -10.05
C ALA A 406 -32.60 -2.06 -9.97
N LYS A 407 -31.82 -2.84 -9.20
CA LYS A 407 -32.09 -4.28 -8.99
C LYS A 407 -33.41 -4.54 -8.26
N GLN A 408 -33.86 -3.63 -7.39
CA GLN A 408 -35.16 -3.69 -6.73
C GLN A 408 -36.33 -3.22 -7.60
N GLY A 409 -36.07 -2.74 -8.83
CA GLY A 409 -37.09 -2.23 -9.75
C GLY A 409 -37.53 -0.78 -9.47
N LEU A 410 -36.83 -0.08 -8.56
CA LEU A 410 -37.08 1.31 -8.20
C LEU A 410 -36.30 2.22 -9.19
N LEU A 411 -36.76 2.25 -10.44
CA LEU A 411 -36.00 2.86 -11.54
C LEU A 411 -35.85 4.38 -11.42
N ASP A 412 -36.89 5.07 -10.93
CA ASP A 412 -36.85 6.52 -10.74
C ASP A 412 -35.86 6.92 -9.63
N ASP A 413 -35.85 6.18 -8.52
CA ASP A 413 -34.89 6.38 -7.43
C ASP A 413 -33.46 6.08 -7.91
N ALA A 414 -33.26 4.99 -8.64
CA ALA A 414 -31.97 4.64 -9.23
C ALA A 414 -31.41 5.74 -10.15
N LEU A 415 -32.27 6.29 -11.01
CA LEU A 415 -31.90 7.38 -11.90
C LEU A 415 -31.62 8.67 -11.13
N ALA A 416 -32.39 8.97 -10.09
CA ALA A 416 -32.18 10.14 -9.25
C ALA A 416 -30.81 10.12 -8.56
N GLU A 417 -30.41 8.98 -7.97
CA GLU A 417 -29.09 8.81 -7.36
C GLU A 417 -27.98 9.16 -8.36
N VAL A 418 -28.05 8.62 -9.58
CA VAL A 418 -27.01 8.85 -10.60
C VAL A 418 -27.01 10.27 -11.14
N GLU A 419 -28.17 10.82 -11.51
CA GLU A 419 -28.25 12.13 -12.16
C GLU A 419 -27.93 13.28 -11.21
N LEU A 420 -28.33 13.17 -9.94
CA LEU A 420 -28.23 14.26 -8.97
C LEU A 420 -26.98 14.15 -8.09
N GLU A 421 -26.60 12.95 -7.67
CA GLU A 421 -25.56 12.75 -6.64
C GLU A 421 -24.25 12.17 -7.18
N VAL A 422 -24.25 11.58 -8.39
CA VAL A 422 -23.05 10.98 -8.98
C VAL A 422 -22.49 11.83 -10.12
N LYS A 423 -23.28 12.01 -11.19
CA LYS A 423 -22.82 12.65 -12.44
C LYS A 423 -22.13 14.01 -12.27
N PRO A 424 -22.61 14.94 -11.42
CA PRO A 424 -21.95 16.23 -11.25
C PRO A 424 -20.50 16.12 -10.75
N TYR A 425 -20.14 14.99 -10.14
CA TYR A 425 -18.87 14.76 -9.47
C TYR A 425 -17.99 13.71 -10.17
N VAL A 426 -18.44 13.11 -11.27
CA VAL A 426 -17.68 12.05 -11.97
C VAL A 426 -16.31 12.54 -12.46
N GLY A 427 -16.22 13.78 -12.95
CA GLY A 427 -14.98 14.31 -13.52
C GLY A 427 -14.44 13.41 -14.64
N HIS A 428 -13.17 13.03 -14.55
CA HIS A 428 -12.51 12.04 -15.42
C HIS A 428 -12.23 10.72 -14.68
N ASP A 429 -13.07 10.35 -13.70
CA ASP A 429 -12.93 9.10 -12.95
C ASP A 429 -13.55 7.95 -13.75
N GLY A 430 -12.70 7.08 -14.31
CA GLY A 430 -13.13 5.92 -15.08
C GLY A 430 -13.86 4.85 -14.25
N SER A 431 -13.51 4.69 -12.97
CA SER A 431 -14.17 3.73 -12.08
C SER A 431 -15.59 4.19 -11.73
N LEU A 432 -15.74 5.47 -11.40
CA LEU A 432 -17.06 6.06 -11.13
C LEU A 432 -17.93 6.12 -12.40
N ALA A 433 -17.33 6.39 -13.57
CA ALA A 433 -18.03 6.28 -14.85
C ALA A 433 -18.54 4.86 -15.14
N THR A 434 -17.77 3.83 -14.77
CA THR A 434 -18.19 2.42 -14.88
C THR A 434 -19.37 2.11 -13.95
N ALA A 435 -19.36 2.63 -12.72
CA ALA A 435 -20.48 2.49 -11.79
C ALA A 435 -21.76 3.19 -12.32
N VAL A 436 -21.62 4.37 -12.93
CA VAL A 436 -22.73 5.06 -13.63
C VAL A 436 -23.27 4.20 -14.78
N ALA A 437 -22.39 3.61 -15.59
CA ALA A 437 -22.80 2.71 -16.66
C ALA A 437 -23.54 1.46 -16.15
N ALA A 438 -23.13 0.92 -15.00
CA ALA A 438 -23.80 -0.22 -14.38
C ALA A 438 -25.26 0.12 -14.07
N VAL A 439 -25.52 1.28 -13.45
CA VAL A 439 -26.90 1.73 -13.19
C VAL A 439 -27.69 1.87 -14.48
N TYR A 440 -27.14 2.52 -15.51
CA TYR A 440 -27.82 2.65 -16.80
C TYR A 440 -28.17 1.32 -17.45
N THR A 441 -27.29 0.33 -17.33
CA THR A 441 -27.53 -1.02 -17.84
C THR A 441 -28.69 -1.68 -17.10
N LEU A 442 -28.70 -1.57 -15.76
CA LEU A 442 -29.72 -2.16 -14.91
C LEU A 442 -31.10 -1.55 -15.14
N ILE A 443 -31.18 -0.24 -15.45
CA ILE A 443 -32.43 0.42 -15.83
C ILE A 443 -32.76 0.33 -17.33
N ARG A 444 -32.05 -0.54 -18.08
CA ARG A 444 -32.29 -0.84 -19.51
C ARG A 444 -32.03 0.33 -20.48
N GLN A 445 -31.17 1.27 -20.10
CA GLN A 445 -30.72 2.37 -20.95
C GLN A 445 -29.35 2.07 -21.58
N ASN A 446 -29.27 0.95 -22.31
CA ASN A 446 -28.00 0.39 -22.81
C ASN A 446 -27.18 1.38 -23.64
N GLY A 447 -27.83 2.22 -24.47
CA GLY A 447 -27.12 3.23 -25.27
C GLY A 447 -26.35 4.26 -24.42
N GLN A 448 -26.90 4.66 -23.27
CA GLN A 448 -26.21 5.53 -22.31
C GLN A 448 -25.14 4.77 -21.54
N ALA A 449 -25.42 3.53 -21.14
CA ALA A 449 -24.45 2.68 -20.46
C ALA A 449 -23.16 2.54 -21.28
N VAL A 450 -23.27 2.16 -22.55
CA VAL A 450 -22.10 2.00 -23.43
C VAL A 450 -21.36 3.31 -23.65
N GLN A 451 -22.07 4.45 -23.75
CA GLN A 451 -21.43 5.76 -23.84
C GLN A 451 -20.59 6.09 -22.59
N TRP A 452 -21.07 5.72 -21.40
CA TRP A 452 -20.31 5.90 -20.17
C TRP A 452 -19.12 4.94 -20.06
N LEU A 453 -19.24 3.70 -20.55
CA LEU A 453 -18.12 2.76 -20.61
C LEU A 453 -17.03 3.19 -21.60
N GLU A 454 -17.41 3.74 -22.75
CA GLU A 454 -16.46 4.34 -23.70
C GLU A 454 -15.68 5.47 -23.03
N LYS A 455 -16.38 6.39 -22.33
CA LYS A 455 -15.73 7.45 -21.52
C LYS A 455 -14.83 6.87 -20.44
N ALA A 456 -15.28 5.86 -19.71
CA ALA A 456 -14.51 5.22 -18.65
C ALA A 456 -13.16 4.72 -19.19
N VAL A 457 -13.18 4.01 -20.32
CA VAL A 457 -11.96 3.53 -20.98
C VAL A 457 -11.13 4.70 -21.52
N ASP A 458 -11.73 5.71 -22.13
CA ASP A 458 -10.98 6.87 -22.61
C ASP A 458 -10.32 7.66 -21.47
N TRP A 459 -10.90 7.62 -20.26
CA TRP A 459 -10.37 8.19 -19.02
C TRP A 459 -9.41 7.28 -18.24
N GLY A 460 -9.03 6.13 -18.79
CA GLY A 460 -7.99 5.29 -18.19
C GLY A 460 -8.49 4.03 -17.48
N TYR A 461 -9.79 3.69 -17.52
CA TYR A 461 -10.26 2.41 -17.01
C TYR A 461 -9.75 1.25 -17.89
N ARG A 462 -9.09 0.25 -17.28
CA ARG A 462 -8.40 -0.85 -17.99
C ARG A 462 -8.74 -2.26 -17.47
N GLU A 463 -9.63 -2.37 -16.48
CA GLU A 463 -10.00 -3.64 -15.83
C GLU A 463 -10.86 -4.53 -16.75
N TYR A 464 -10.24 -5.13 -17.76
CA TYR A 464 -10.92 -6.04 -18.69
C TYR A 464 -11.59 -7.23 -17.97
N PRO A 465 -10.91 -7.96 -17.05
CA PRO A 465 -11.53 -9.09 -16.36
C PRO A 465 -12.81 -8.70 -15.61
N TRP A 466 -12.82 -7.54 -14.95
CA TRP A 466 -14.02 -7.04 -14.30
C TRP A 466 -15.11 -6.72 -15.32
N LEU A 467 -14.82 -5.86 -16.30
CA LEU A 467 -15.85 -5.37 -17.23
C LEU A 467 -16.48 -6.48 -18.07
N ALA A 468 -15.69 -7.51 -18.40
CA ALA A 468 -16.16 -8.67 -19.15
C ALA A 468 -17.06 -9.62 -18.33
N ASN A 469 -16.85 -9.70 -17.01
CA ASN A 469 -17.51 -10.70 -16.17
C ASN A 469 -18.54 -10.10 -15.17
N ASP A 470 -18.60 -8.78 -15.02
CA ASP A 470 -19.50 -8.14 -14.08
C ASP A 470 -20.98 -8.39 -14.47
N PRO A 471 -21.79 -8.99 -13.56
CA PRO A 471 -23.17 -9.37 -13.84
C PRO A 471 -24.08 -8.18 -14.17
N ASN A 472 -23.66 -6.95 -13.92
CA ASN A 472 -24.40 -5.75 -14.27
C ASN A 472 -24.38 -5.45 -15.76
N PHE A 473 -23.41 -5.96 -16.51
CA PHE A 473 -23.23 -5.70 -17.95
C PHE A 473 -23.67 -6.86 -18.85
N ILE A 474 -24.30 -7.91 -18.30
CA ILE A 474 -24.76 -9.08 -19.07
C ILE A 474 -25.58 -8.67 -20.30
N ASP A 475 -26.52 -7.73 -20.14
CA ASP A 475 -27.40 -7.28 -21.23
C ASP A 475 -26.68 -6.45 -22.31
N LEU A 476 -25.45 -5.98 -22.07
CA LEU A 476 -24.65 -5.25 -23.06
C LEU A 476 -23.88 -6.18 -24.00
N HIS A 477 -23.76 -7.48 -23.70
CA HIS A 477 -22.96 -8.42 -24.51
C HIS A 477 -23.53 -8.66 -25.93
N GLN A 478 -24.74 -8.17 -26.21
CA GLN A 478 -25.35 -8.18 -27.54
C GLN A 478 -25.23 -6.82 -28.26
N ASP A 479 -24.71 -5.79 -27.58
CA ASP A 479 -24.49 -4.46 -28.16
C ASP A 479 -23.13 -4.43 -28.88
N GLU A 480 -23.16 -4.15 -30.20
CA GLU A 480 -21.96 -4.14 -31.04
C GLU A 480 -20.88 -3.16 -30.56
N ARG A 481 -21.28 -2.00 -29.98
CA ARG A 481 -20.33 -1.01 -29.46
C ARG A 481 -19.64 -1.54 -28.21
N PHE A 482 -20.37 -2.19 -27.31
CA PHE A 482 -19.79 -2.79 -26.11
C PHE A 482 -18.85 -3.95 -26.47
N VAL A 483 -19.23 -4.84 -27.39
CA VAL A 483 -18.36 -5.93 -27.85
C VAL A 483 -17.07 -5.39 -28.48
N THR A 484 -17.16 -4.32 -29.27
CA THR A 484 -15.99 -3.64 -29.85
C THR A 484 -15.10 -3.05 -28.76
N LEU A 485 -15.69 -2.39 -27.75
CA LEU A 485 -14.97 -1.83 -26.61
C LEU A 485 -14.25 -2.92 -25.81
N LEU A 486 -14.94 -4.03 -25.50
CA LEU A 486 -14.36 -5.19 -24.82
C LEU A 486 -13.18 -5.78 -25.60
N THR A 487 -13.31 -5.92 -26.92
CA THR A 487 -12.23 -6.43 -27.78
C THR A 487 -11.00 -5.54 -27.72
N ARG A 488 -11.20 -4.21 -27.73
CA ARG A 488 -10.12 -3.22 -27.62
C ARG A 488 -9.37 -3.35 -26.29
N ILE A 489 -10.09 -3.38 -25.17
CA ILE A 489 -9.43 -3.47 -23.86
C ILE A 489 -8.83 -4.86 -23.60
N LYS A 490 -9.43 -5.93 -24.15
CA LYS A 490 -8.91 -7.29 -24.05
C LYS A 490 -7.53 -7.41 -24.70
N ALA A 491 -7.34 -6.84 -25.89
CA ALA A 491 -6.06 -6.88 -26.58
C ALA A 491 -4.93 -6.25 -25.74
N VAL A 492 -5.21 -5.11 -25.10
CA VAL A 492 -4.26 -4.44 -24.20
C VAL A 492 -3.99 -5.31 -22.96
N TRP A 493 -5.04 -5.89 -22.38
CA TRP A 493 -4.90 -6.79 -21.23
C TRP A 493 -4.09 -8.06 -21.57
N GLU A 494 -4.31 -8.69 -22.72
CA GLU A 494 -3.54 -9.86 -23.18
C GLU A 494 -2.06 -9.52 -23.43
N GLU A 495 -1.75 -8.29 -23.88
CA GLU A 495 -0.37 -7.80 -23.98
C GLU A 495 0.26 -7.62 -22.59
N ASN A 496 -0.44 -6.99 -21.66
CA ASN A 496 0.03 -6.82 -20.28
C ASN A 496 0.23 -8.18 -19.59
N MET A 497 -0.65 -9.14 -19.81
CA MET A 497 -0.48 -10.53 -19.36
C MET A 497 0.87 -11.11 -19.83
N ARG A 498 1.30 -10.84 -21.07
CA ARG A 498 2.60 -11.36 -21.56
C ARG A 498 3.80 -10.66 -20.93
N LEU A 499 3.66 -9.39 -20.58
CA LEU A 499 4.74 -8.57 -20.05
C LEU A 499 4.93 -8.76 -18.54
N TYR A 500 3.84 -8.82 -17.78
CA TYR A 500 3.85 -8.70 -16.31
C TYR A 500 3.44 -9.99 -15.58
N SER A 501 2.96 -11.03 -16.28
CA SER A 501 2.59 -12.27 -15.58
C SER A 501 3.81 -12.99 -15.02
N PRO A 502 3.74 -13.50 -13.78
CA PRO A 502 4.73 -14.45 -13.27
C PRO A 502 4.88 -15.66 -14.21
N GLU A 503 6.08 -16.25 -14.26
CA GLU A 503 6.32 -17.41 -15.12
C GLU A 503 5.39 -18.57 -14.79
N GLY A 504 4.77 -19.16 -15.81
CA GLY A 504 3.82 -20.26 -15.64
C GLY A 504 2.40 -19.83 -15.27
N TYR A 505 2.13 -18.54 -15.07
CA TYR A 505 0.76 -18.07 -14.85
C TYR A 505 -0.07 -18.18 -16.13
N THR A 506 -1.17 -18.91 -16.05
CA THR A 506 -2.24 -18.89 -17.04
C THR A 506 -3.48 -18.32 -16.39
N TYR A 507 -4.06 -17.28 -16.98
CA TYR A 507 -5.36 -16.77 -16.52
C TYR A 507 -6.40 -17.88 -16.63
N GLN A 508 -6.86 -18.37 -15.48
CA GLN A 508 -7.96 -19.31 -15.39
C GLN A 508 -9.21 -18.50 -15.03
N ASN A 509 -10.07 -18.30 -16.03
CA ASN A 509 -11.45 -17.92 -15.73
C ASN A 509 -12.16 -19.22 -15.36
N GLU A 510 -12.17 -19.59 -14.08
CA GLU A 510 -13.12 -20.59 -13.60
C GLU A 510 -14.50 -19.91 -13.55
N ASN A 511 -15.15 -19.81 -14.72
CA ASN A 511 -16.60 -19.90 -14.99
C ASN A 511 -16.97 -19.26 -16.33
#